data_AF-A0A2W6B158-F1
#
_entry.id   AF-A0A2W6B158-F1
#
_cell.length_a   1.000
_cell.length_b   1.000
_cell.length_c   1.000
_cell.angle_alpha   90.00
_cell.angle_beta   90.00
_cell.angle_gamma   90.00
#
_symmetry.space_group_name_H-M   'P 1'
#
loop_
_entity.id
_entity.type
_entity.pdbx_description
1 polymer ?
#
loop_
_entity_poly.entity_id
_entity_poly.type
_entity_poly.pdbx_seq_one_letter_code
_entity_poly.pdbx_strand_id
1 'polypeptide(L)'
;MGRPTALWITSPPVTALVDTSVLIDYLRGDARAAPVLEREQAAAPLHASEITRLEVLAGMRPAEEETTRSLLSTLVWHPIDAEVAEEAGVLGRRWLPGHHTIDGADLAIAATANRIGSRLLTCNVRHFPMFPGLQAPY
;
A
#
# COMPACT_ATOMS: atom_id res chain seq x y z
N MET A 1 -37.33 -28.00 16.75
CA MET A 1 -37.04 -26.56 16.62
C MET A 1 -35.58 -26.32 16.97
N GLY A 2 -34.69 -26.39 15.98
CA GLY A 2 -33.26 -26.09 16.16
C GLY A 2 -33.00 -24.64 15.75
N ARG A 3 -32.44 -23.83 16.64
CA ARG A 3 -31.92 -22.50 16.31
C ARG A 3 -30.58 -22.69 15.59
N PRO A 4 -30.30 -22.02 14.46
CA PRO A 4 -28.97 -22.05 13.87
C PRO A 4 -28.01 -21.26 14.76
N THR A 5 -26.92 -21.91 15.14
CA THR A 5 -25.72 -21.31 15.73
C THR A 5 -25.13 -20.27 14.79
N ALA A 6 -24.93 -19.06 15.30
CA ALA A 6 -24.27 -17.98 14.57
C ALA A 6 -22.84 -18.40 14.18
N LEU A 7 -22.58 -18.48 12.87
CA LEU A 7 -21.23 -18.52 12.31
C LEU A 7 -20.55 -17.19 12.63
N TRP A 8 -19.57 -17.22 13.52
CA TRP A 8 -18.61 -16.15 13.68
C TRP A 8 -17.82 -16.05 12.38
N ILE A 9 -18.12 -15.03 11.57
CA ILE A 9 -17.23 -14.64 10.48
C ILE A 9 -16.05 -13.96 11.18
N THR A 10 -14.99 -14.71 11.47
CA THR A 10 -13.68 -14.07 11.66
C THR A 10 -13.38 -13.36 10.36
N SER A 11 -13.47 -12.02 10.35
CA SER A 11 -12.97 -11.23 9.24
C SER A 11 -11.55 -11.70 8.93
N PRO A 12 -11.20 -11.91 7.65
CA PRO A 12 -9.82 -12.24 7.31
C PRO A 12 -8.89 -11.17 7.90
N PRO A 13 -7.66 -11.53 8.30
CA PRO A 13 -6.71 -10.57 8.84
C PRO A 13 -6.58 -9.41 7.84
N VAL A 14 -6.72 -8.18 8.33
CA VAL A 14 -6.59 -6.97 7.50
C VAL A 14 -5.16 -6.94 6.96
N THR A 15 -5.00 -7.20 5.67
CA THR A 15 -3.69 -7.17 5.03
C THR A 15 -3.27 -5.74 4.74
N ALA A 16 -1.98 -5.53 4.50
CA ALA A 16 -1.39 -4.22 4.30
C ALA A 16 -0.96 -4.01 2.85
N LEU A 17 -1.27 -2.86 2.28
CA LEU A 17 -0.63 -2.38 1.06
C LEU A 17 0.47 -1.38 1.44
N VAL A 18 1.71 -1.68 1.06
CA VAL A 18 2.88 -0.87 1.34
C VAL A 18 3.09 0.15 0.22
N ASP A 19 3.09 1.43 0.60
CA ASP A 19 3.44 2.54 -0.28
C ASP A 19 4.97 2.63 -0.45
N THR A 20 5.38 3.32 -1.51
CA THR A 20 6.77 3.58 -1.90
C THR A 20 7.56 4.25 -0.80
N SER A 21 6.96 5.19 -0.06
CA SER A 21 7.63 5.89 1.05
C SER A 21 8.21 4.92 2.09
N VAL A 22 7.44 3.89 2.48
CA VAL A 22 7.85 2.92 3.49
C VAL A 22 8.92 1.95 2.95
N LEU A 23 8.80 1.52 1.69
CA LEU A 23 9.82 0.67 1.07
C LEU A 23 11.14 1.41 0.88
N ILE A 24 11.11 2.69 0.50
CA ILE A 24 12.31 3.52 0.37
C ILE A 24 12.99 3.70 1.73
N ASP A 25 12.23 4.00 2.79
CA ASP A 25 12.78 4.16 4.13
C ASP A 25 13.43 2.84 4.62
N TYR A 26 12.81 1.68 4.33
CA TYR A 26 13.42 0.38 4.61
C TYR A 26 14.73 0.17 3.84
N LEU A 27 14.75 0.42 2.52
CA LEU A 27 15.94 0.24 1.69
C LEU A 27 17.08 1.20 2.08
N ARG A 28 16.75 2.36 2.64
CA ARG A 28 17.72 3.33 3.18
C ARG A 28 18.19 3.00 4.60
N GLY A 29 17.65 1.96 5.23
CA GLY A 29 18.02 1.55 6.57
C GLY A 29 17.43 2.44 7.67
N ASP A 30 16.27 3.07 7.45
CA ASP A 30 15.55 3.72 8.55
C ASP A 30 15.15 2.66 9.59
N ALA A 31 15.67 2.82 10.81
CA ALA A 31 15.47 1.88 11.91
C ALA A 31 14.00 1.70 12.32
N ARG A 32 13.11 2.62 11.91
CA ARG A 32 11.67 2.55 12.20
C ARG A 32 10.89 1.73 11.18
N ALA A 33 11.39 1.62 9.94
CA ALA A 33 10.68 0.95 8.86
C ALA A 33 10.70 -0.57 8.98
N ALA A 34 11.86 -1.17 9.30
CA ALA A 34 12.03 -2.61 9.41
C ALA A 34 11.08 -3.27 10.44
N PRO A 35 10.97 -2.78 11.69
CA PRO A 35 10.06 -3.38 12.67
C PRO A 35 8.60 -3.38 12.23
N VAL A 36 8.16 -2.35 11.49
CA VAL A 36 6.80 -2.30 10.96
C VAL A 36 6.62 -3.34 9.86
N LEU A 37 7.49 -3.37 8.85
CA LEU A 37 7.35 -4.35 7.76
C LEU A 37 7.43 -5.79 8.27
N GLU A 38 8.33 -6.09 9.21
CA GLU A 38 8.45 -7.41 9.84
C GLU A 38 7.18 -7.80 10.60
N ARG A 39 6.63 -6.90 11.42
CA ARG A 39 5.39 -7.14 12.17
C ARG A 39 4.23 -7.45 11.24
N GLU A 40 4.09 -6.67 10.18
CA GLU A 40 2.97 -6.82 9.25
C GLU A 40 3.11 -8.06 8.38
N GLN A 41 4.33 -8.37 7.94
CA GLN A 41 4.64 -9.58 7.20
C GLN A 41 4.41 -10.86 8.02
N ALA A 42 4.67 -10.81 9.34
CA ALA A 42 4.39 -11.92 10.25
C ALA A 42 2.88 -12.16 10.46
N ALA A 43 2.05 -11.13 10.29
CA ALA A 43 0.60 -11.22 10.43
C ALA A 43 -0.09 -11.70 9.13
N ALA A 44 0.35 -11.21 7.97
CA ALA A 44 -0.19 -11.56 6.66
C ALA A 44 0.79 -11.18 5.53
N PRO A 45 0.59 -11.68 4.29
CA PRO A 45 1.34 -11.20 3.14
C PRO A 45 1.27 -9.67 2.99
N LEU A 46 2.42 -9.04 2.71
CA LEU A 46 2.46 -7.64 2.33
C LEU A 46 2.10 -7.49 0.86
N HIS A 47 1.25 -6.51 0.56
CA HIS A 47 0.84 -6.19 -0.80
C HIS A 47 1.48 -4.87 -1.26
N ALA A 48 1.63 -4.67 -2.56
CA ALA A 48 2.03 -3.40 -3.14
C ALA A 48 1.46 -3.22 -4.55
N SER A 49 1.31 -1.97 -4.98
CA SER A 49 0.93 -1.63 -6.36
C SER A 49 2.14 -1.72 -7.29
N GLU A 50 1.97 -2.08 -8.56
CA GLU A 50 3.03 -1.99 -9.57
C GLU A 50 3.57 -0.56 -9.74
N ILE A 51 2.81 0.50 -9.38
CA ILE A 51 3.36 1.86 -9.25
C ILE A 51 4.52 1.90 -8.27
N THR A 52 4.33 1.31 -7.10
CA THR A 52 5.36 1.28 -6.07
C THR A 52 6.61 0.54 -6.54
N ARG A 53 6.45 -0.54 -7.31
CA ARG A 53 7.59 -1.22 -7.95
C ARG A 53 8.31 -0.30 -8.93
N LEU A 54 7.56 0.39 -9.79
CA LEU A 54 8.11 1.33 -10.77
C LEU A 54 8.93 2.42 -10.07
N GLU A 55 8.39 3.04 -9.02
CA GLU A 55 9.06 4.13 -8.31
C GLU A 55 10.32 3.66 -7.58
N VAL A 56 10.26 2.50 -6.90
CA VAL A 56 11.43 1.90 -6.25
C VAL A 56 12.53 1.59 -7.28
N LEU A 57 12.19 0.95 -8.40
CA LEU A 57 13.16 0.62 -9.44
C LEU A 57 13.72 1.86 -10.15
N ALA A 58 12.90 2.90 -10.36
CA ALA A 58 13.35 4.15 -10.96
C ALA A 58 14.29 4.93 -10.03
N GLY A 59 14.10 4.84 -8.71
CA GLY A 59 14.94 5.48 -7.71
C GLY A 59 16.19 4.67 -7.29
N MET A 60 16.27 3.40 -7.67
CA MET A 60 17.30 2.45 -7.26
C MET A 60 18.68 2.80 -7.84
N ARG A 61 19.72 2.78 -7.00
CA ARG A 61 21.11 2.89 -7.46
C ARG A 61 21.68 1.52 -7.79
N PRO A 62 22.66 1.40 -8.71
CA PRO A 62 23.23 0.10 -9.08
C PRO A 62 23.76 -0.72 -7.90
N ALA A 63 24.34 -0.07 -6.89
CA ALA A 63 24.85 -0.74 -5.68
C ALA A 63 23.75 -1.32 -4.78
N GLU A 64 22.49 -0.93 -4.97
CA GLU A 64 21.34 -1.33 -4.17
C GLU A 64 20.52 -2.45 -4.85
N GLU A 65 20.91 -2.89 -6.06
CA GLU A 65 20.06 -3.74 -6.90
C GLU A 65 19.70 -5.08 -6.27
N GLU A 66 20.69 -5.78 -5.71
CA GLU A 66 20.47 -7.09 -5.09
C GLU A 66 19.49 -7.00 -3.89
N THR A 67 19.77 -6.08 -2.97
CA THR A 67 18.91 -5.84 -1.80
C THR A 67 17.50 -5.41 -2.21
N THR A 68 17.39 -4.53 -3.21
CA THR A 68 16.11 -4.07 -3.73
C THR A 68 15.31 -5.22 -4.33
N ARG A 69 15.90 -6.02 -5.21
CA ARG A 69 15.20 -7.16 -5.83
C ARG A 69 14.82 -8.22 -4.80
N SER A 70 15.67 -8.46 -3.80
CA SER A 70 15.37 -9.36 -2.69
C SER A 70 14.13 -8.91 -1.93
N LEU A 71 14.07 -7.62 -1.52
CA LEU A 71 12.87 -7.05 -0.91
C LEU A 71 11.65 -7.17 -1.81
N LEU A 72 11.75 -6.75 -3.08
CA LEU A 72 10.60 -6.76 -4.00
C LEU A 72 10.04 -8.17 -4.22
N SER A 73 10.86 -9.22 -4.06
CA SER A 73 10.43 -10.62 -4.21
C SER A 73 9.52 -11.12 -3.08
N THR A 74 9.43 -10.41 -1.95
CA THR A 74 8.63 -10.83 -0.79
C THR A 74 7.19 -10.32 -0.83
N LEU A 75 6.90 -9.32 -1.68
CA LEU A 75 5.58 -8.68 -1.76
C LEU A 75 4.66 -9.37 -2.77
N VAL A 76 3.36 -9.30 -2.49
CA VAL A 76 2.29 -9.62 -3.45
C VAL A 76 1.97 -8.37 -4.26
N TRP A 77 2.15 -8.45 -5.57
CA TRP A 77 2.03 -7.30 -6.45
C TRP A 77 0.70 -7.24 -7.19
N HIS A 78 0.13 -6.05 -7.26
CA HIS A 78 -1.16 -5.79 -7.91
C HIS A 78 -1.00 -4.88 -9.13
N PRO A 79 -1.47 -5.30 -10.31
CA PRO A 79 -1.34 -4.51 -11.53
C PRO A 79 -2.24 -3.28 -11.51
N ILE A 80 -1.90 -2.29 -12.35
CA ILE A 80 -2.83 -1.22 -12.71
C ILE A 80 -3.55 -1.67 -13.98
N ASP A 81 -4.72 -2.24 -13.80
CA ASP A 81 -5.63 -2.57 -14.89
C ASP A 81 -6.68 -1.49 -15.10
N ALA A 82 -7.63 -1.74 -16.02
CA ALA A 82 -8.71 -0.81 -16.31
C ALA A 82 -9.56 -0.49 -15.07
N GLU A 83 -9.78 -1.46 -14.19
CA GLU A 83 -10.63 -1.27 -13.01
C GLU A 83 -9.92 -0.39 -11.97
N VAL A 84 -8.60 -0.59 -11.75
CA VAL A 84 -7.79 0.30 -10.92
C VAL A 84 -7.78 1.71 -11.50
N ALA A 85 -7.64 1.85 -12.82
CA ALA A 85 -7.61 3.15 -13.49
C ALA A 85 -8.96 3.90 -13.37
N GLU A 86 -10.08 3.20 -13.53
CA GLU A 86 -11.42 3.79 -13.36
C GLU A 86 -11.64 4.27 -11.93
N GLU A 87 -11.28 3.46 -10.93
CA GLU A 87 -11.40 3.83 -9.53
C GLU A 87 -10.47 4.99 -9.16
N ALA A 88 -9.23 4.98 -9.63
CA ALA A 88 -8.29 6.09 -9.47
C ALA A 88 -8.86 7.38 -10.09
N GLY A 89 -9.53 7.28 -11.24
CA GLY A 89 -10.23 8.42 -11.88
C GLY A 89 -11.40 8.95 -11.05
N VAL A 90 -12.17 8.08 -10.39
CA VAL A 90 -13.23 8.48 -9.44
C VAL A 90 -12.63 9.22 -8.25
N LEU A 91 -11.56 8.69 -7.66
CA LEU A 91 -10.84 9.34 -6.57
C LEU A 91 -10.29 10.70 -7.01
N GLY A 92 -9.70 10.77 -8.20
CA GLY A 92 -9.13 11.99 -8.76
C GLY A 92 -10.17 13.10 -8.92
N ARG A 93 -11.34 12.80 -9.51
CA ARG A 93 -12.44 13.76 -9.63
C ARG A 93 -12.89 14.33 -8.29
N ARG A 94 -12.82 13.52 -7.22
CA ARG A 94 -13.23 13.91 -5.87
C ARG A 94 -12.16 14.75 -5.15
N TRP A 95 -10.89 14.40 -5.28
CA TRP A 95 -9.84 14.90 -4.38
C TRP A 95 -8.90 15.92 -5.00
N LEU A 96 -8.58 15.81 -6.29
CA LEU A 96 -7.64 16.73 -6.97
C LEU A 96 -8.06 18.20 -6.90
N PRO A 97 -9.35 18.58 -7.01
CA PRO A 97 -9.74 20.00 -6.92
C PRO A 97 -9.37 20.68 -5.59
N GLY A 98 -9.24 19.90 -4.50
CA GLY A 98 -8.91 20.41 -3.16
C GLY A 98 -7.49 20.09 -2.67
N HIS A 99 -6.76 19.22 -3.37
CA HIS A 99 -5.50 18.65 -2.89
C HIS A 99 -4.47 18.59 -4.03
N HIS A 100 -3.73 19.68 -4.19
CA HIS A 100 -2.76 19.90 -5.27
C HIS A 100 -1.47 19.08 -5.12
N THR A 101 -1.26 18.42 -3.98
CA THR A 101 -0.10 17.55 -3.75
C THR A 101 -0.35 16.09 -4.14
N ILE A 102 -1.58 15.73 -4.52
CA ILE A 102 -1.93 14.37 -4.93
C ILE A 102 -1.68 14.24 -6.43
N ASP A 103 -1.00 13.16 -6.83
CA ASP A 103 -0.77 12.85 -8.25
C ASP A 103 -1.45 11.53 -8.68
N GLY A 104 -1.20 11.12 -9.93
CA GLY A 104 -1.78 9.89 -10.48
C GLY A 104 -1.26 8.62 -9.83
N ALA A 105 -0.02 8.61 -9.32
CA ALA A 105 0.57 7.47 -8.64
C ALA A 105 -0.11 7.27 -7.27
N ASP A 106 -0.30 8.35 -6.50
CA ASP A 106 -1.05 8.35 -5.25
C ASP A 106 -2.47 7.79 -5.46
N LEU A 107 -3.17 8.25 -6.51
CA LEU A 107 -4.53 7.79 -6.83
C LEU A 107 -4.58 6.30 -7.21
N ALA A 108 -3.60 5.82 -7.99
CA ALA A 108 -3.50 4.42 -8.37
C ALA A 108 -3.23 3.53 -7.15
N ILE A 109 -2.31 3.92 -6.27
CA ILE A 109 -2.02 3.21 -5.01
C ILE A 109 -3.26 3.16 -4.12
N ALA A 110 -3.97 4.28 -3.97
CA ALA A 110 -5.20 4.34 -3.18
C ALA A 110 -6.30 3.44 -3.75
N ALA A 111 -6.49 3.46 -5.08
CA ALA A 111 -7.44 2.58 -5.77
C ALA A 111 -7.06 1.10 -5.59
N THR A 112 -5.77 0.74 -5.72
CA THR A 112 -5.32 -0.63 -5.45
C THR A 112 -5.68 -1.05 -4.02
N ALA A 113 -5.39 -0.23 -3.01
CA ALA A 113 -5.66 -0.56 -1.61
C ALA A 113 -7.15 -0.76 -1.32
N ASN A 114 -8.02 0.10 -1.84
CA ASN A 114 -9.47 -0.05 -1.73
C ASN A 114 -9.98 -1.37 -2.31
N ARG A 115 -9.53 -1.70 -3.53
CA ARG A 115 -10.03 -2.87 -4.28
C ARG A 115 -9.70 -4.18 -3.60
N ILE A 116 -8.54 -4.25 -2.96
CA ILE A 116 -8.11 -5.46 -2.23
C ILE A 116 -8.54 -5.43 -0.76
N GLY A 117 -9.20 -4.36 -0.30
CA GLY A 117 -9.65 -4.20 1.08
C GLY A 117 -8.49 -4.11 2.09
N SER A 118 -7.32 -3.62 1.67
CA SER A 118 -6.13 -3.52 2.52
C SER A 118 -6.02 -2.14 3.16
N ARG A 119 -5.40 -2.09 4.35
CA ARG A 119 -4.96 -0.82 4.94
C ARG A 119 -3.71 -0.32 4.23
N LEU A 120 -3.56 0.99 4.08
CA LEU A 120 -2.37 1.60 3.47
C LEU A 120 -1.29 1.86 4.53
N LEU A 121 -0.06 1.48 4.24
CA LEU A 121 1.15 1.85 4.97
C LEU A 121 1.90 2.92 4.19
N THR A 122 1.88 4.17 4.66
CA THR A 122 2.54 5.31 4.00
C THR A 122 3.03 6.33 5.01
N CYS A 123 4.18 6.96 4.74
CA CYS A 123 4.64 8.15 5.46
C CYS A 123 4.05 9.44 4.88
N ASN A 124 3.47 9.40 3.68
CA ASN A 124 2.91 10.54 2.95
C ASN A 124 1.41 10.74 3.23
N VAL A 125 0.99 10.65 4.50
CA VAL A 125 -0.44 10.65 4.92
C VAL A 125 -1.28 11.74 4.24
N ARG A 126 -0.72 12.95 4.07
CA ARG A 126 -1.41 14.09 3.42
C ARG A 126 -1.79 13.86 1.95
N HIS A 127 -1.16 12.92 1.24
CA HIS A 127 -1.50 12.56 -0.14
C HIS A 127 -2.70 11.62 -0.21
N PHE A 128 -3.13 11.07 0.94
CA PHE A 128 -4.17 10.05 0.99
C PHE A 128 -5.38 10.45 1.85
N PRO A 129 -6.02 11.61 1.59
CA PRO A 129 -7.16 12.09 2.38
C PRO A 129 -8.42 11.20 2.22
N MET A 130 -8.42 10.28 1.25
CA MET A 130 -9.49 9.29 1.04
C MET A 130 -9.54 8.18 2.09
N PHE A 131 -8.50 8.03 2.93
CA PHE A 131 -8.48 7.04 4.03
C PHE A 131 -8.70 7.75 5.37
N PRO A 132 -9.92 7.72 5.94
CA PRO A 132 -10.20 8.36 7.21
C PRO A 132 -9.38 7.73 8.34
N GLY A 133 -8.72 8.57 9.15
CA GLY A 133 -7.92 8.11 10.29
C GLY A 133 -6.59 7.45 9.92
N LEU A 134 -6.14 7.58 8.66
CA LEU A 134 -4.82 7.14 8.24
C LEU A 134 -3.73 7.84 9.08
N GLN A 135 -2.79 7.05 9.59
CA GLN A 135 -1.65 7.52 10.36
C GLN A 135 -0.37 6.97 9.76
N ALA A 136 0.72 7.73 9.88
CA ALA A 136 2.03 7.23 9.52
C ALA A 136 2.37 6.03 10.41
N PRO A 137 3.02 4.99 9.86
CA PRO A 137 3.37 3.80 10.64
C PRO A 137 4.43 4.05 11.72
N TYR A 138 5.16 5.17 11.64
CA TYR A 138 6.25 5.59 12.53
C TYR A 138 6.63 7.06 12.34
#